data_AF-A0A7S0EKV8-F1
#
_entry.id   AF-A0A7S0EKV8-F1
#
_cell.length_a   1.000
_cell.length_b   1.000
_cell.length_c   1.000
_cell.angle_alpha   90.00
_cell.angle_beta   90.00
_cell.angle_gamma   90.00
#
_symmetry.space_group_name_H-M   'P 1'
#
loop_
_entity.id
_entity.type
_entity.pdbx_description
1 polymer ?
#
loop_
_entity_poly.entity_id
_entity_poly.type
_entity_poly.pdbx_seq_one_letter_code
_entity_poly.pdbx_strand_id
1 'polypeptide(L)'
;RPPRAPAPTCCICINCKLVDRCKLYHWVEEMHQQPHLTEEADFDPSDPQVQVFLRNEEEAENVADGRPLLTTEYDVFACDAFALDKGRWLRLVPDAEYAPT
;
A
#
# COMPACT_ATOMS: atom_id res chain seq x y z
N ARG A 1 -29.29 2.45 3.33
CA ARG A 1 -27.83 2.27 3.56
C ARG A 1 -27.18 2.21 2.20
N PRO A 2 -26.21 3.06 1.86
CA PRO A 2 -25.45 2.88 0.61
C PRO A 2 -24.76 1.51 0.64
N PRO A 3 -24.54 0.87 -0.53
CA PRO A 3 -23.75 -0.35 -0.58
C PRO A 3 -22.39 -0.09 0.09
N ARG A 4 -21.94 -1.02 0.93
CA ARG A 4 -20.55 -0.99 1.41
C ARG A 4 -19.67 -1.03 0.18
N ALA A 5 -18.62 -0.21 0.15
CA ALA A 5 -17.56 -0.36 -0.83
C ALA A 5 -17.11 -1.84 -0.88
N PRO A 6 -16.78 -2.39 -2.05
CA PRO A 6 -16.24 -3.74 -2.15
C PRO A 6 -15.05 -3.90 -1.19
N ALA A 7 -14.86 -5.13 -0.70
CA ALA A 7 -13.76 -5.45 0.21
C ALA A 7 -12.41 -5.06 -0.42
N PRO A 8 -11.43 -4.62 0.38
CA PRO A 8 -10.12 -4.22 -0.13
C PRO A 8 -9.54 -5.34 -1.00
N THR A 9 -9.24 -5.01 -2.24
CA THR A 9 -8.37 -5.86 -3.06
C THR A 9 -6.95 -5.55 -2.63
N CYS A 10 -6.19 -6.57 -2.23
CA CYS A 10 -4.75 -6.47 -1.97
C CYS A 10 -4.06 -5.55 -2.99
N CYS A 11 -3.23 -4.62 -2.50
CA CYS A 11 -2.51 -3.66 -3.33
C CYS A 11 -1.83 -4.34 -4.52
N ILE A 12 -2.03 -3.84 -5.74
CA ILE A 12 -1.50 -4.43 -6.97
C ILE A 12 0.04 -4.39 -7.04
N CYS A 13 0.69 -3.61 -6.16
CA CYS A 13 2.14 -3.47 -6.09
C CYS A 13 2.86 -4.82 -5.95
N ILE A 14 2.29 -5.76 -5.18
CA ILE A 14 2.90 -7.07 -4.92
C ILE A 14 3.13 -7.90 -6.18
N ASN A 15 2.39 -7.58 -7.26
CA ASN A 15 2.33 -8.32 -8.50
C ASN A 15 2.68 -7.46 -9.74
N CYS A 16 3.26 -6.27 -9.57
CA CYS A 16 3.57 -5.38 -10.69
C CYS A 16 5.04 -5.44 -11.08
N LYS A 17 5.36 -5.53 -12.38
CA LYS A 17 6.72 -5.43 -12.96
C LYS A 17 7.48 -4.17 -12.60
N LEU A 18 6.76 -3.11 -12.23
CA LEU A 18 7.30 -1.77 -12.01
C LEU A 18 7.36 -1.42 -10.51
N VAL A 19 7.19 -2.42 -9.62
CA VAL A 19 7.16 -2.21 -8.17
C VAL A 19 8.39 -1.47 -7.64
N ASP A 20 9.56 -1.75 -8.20
CA ASP A 20 10.87 -1.19 -7.88
C ASP A 20 11.25 0.05 -8.71
N ARG A 21 10.30 0.63 -9.46
CA ARG A 21 10.57 1.80 -10.32
C ARG A 21 9.48 2.87 -10.29
N CYS A 22 8.26 2.51 -9.91
CA CYS A 22 7.12 3.42 -9.93
C CYS A 22 7.15 4.38 -8.74
N LYS A 23 7.08 5.69 -9.01
CA LYS A 23 7.05 6.74 -7.99
C LYS A 23 5.86 6.63 -7.03
N LEU A 24 4.72 6.12 -7.50
CA LEU A 24 3.57 5.87 -6.63
C LEU A 24 3.83 4.72 -5.66
N TYR A 25 4.44 3.61 -6.12
CA TYR A 25 4.76 2.50 -5.22
C TYR A 25 5.84 2.91 -4.22
N HIS A 26 6.81 3.72 -4.63
CA HIS A 26 7.78 4.34 -3.73
C HIS A 26 7.11 5.18 -2.63
N TRP A 27 6.09 5.98 -2.97
CA TRP A 27 5.32 6.72 -1.96
C TRP A 27 4.49 5.80 -1.06
N VAL A 28 3.92 4.72 -1.60
CA VAL A 28 3.18 3.73 -0.78
C VAL A 28 4.10 3.00 0.20
N GLU A 29 5.35 2.69 -0.18
CA GLU A 29 6.36 2.13 0.74
C GLU A 29 6.58 3.04 1.95
N GLU A 30 6.70 4.36 1.74
CA GLU A 30 6.82 5.35 2.82
C GLU A 30 5.58 5.32 3.74
N MET A 31 4.37 5.27 3.15
CA MET A 31 3.13 5.20 3.93
C MET A 31 2.96 3.88 4.69
N HIS A 32 3.54 2.79 4.18
CA HIS A 32 3.59 1.48 4.84
C HIS A 32 4.75 1.33 5.82
N GLN A 33 5.59 2.37 5.97
CA GLN A 33 6.82 2.33 6.77
C GLN A 33 7.76 1.17 6.37
N GLN A 34 7.72 0.79 5.09
CA GLN A 34 8.59 -0.22 4.52
C GLN A 34 9.86 0.43 3.96
N PRO A 35 11.01 -0.26 3.97
CA PRO A 35 12.19 0.20 3.26
C PRO A 35 11.89 0.36 1.76
N HIS A 36 12.48 1.37 1.14
CA HIS A 36 12.36 1.57 -0.29
C HIS A 36 13.03 0.43 -1.07
N LEU A 37 12.36 -0.07 -2.10
CA LEU A 37 12.96 -1.05 -3.01
C LEU A 37 14.06 -0.43 -3.89
N THR A 38 13.94 0.86 -4.17
CA THR A 38 14.90 1.69 -4.90
C THR A 38 14.88 3.09 -4.30
N GLU A 39 16.02 3.77 -4.24
CA GLU A 39 16.10 5.19 -3.84
C GLU A 39 15.64 6.13 -4.96
N GLU A 40 15.68 5.67 -6.22
CA GLU A 40 15.48 6.50 -7.42
C GLU A 40 14.41 5.89 -8.32
N ALA A 41 13.14 6.04 -7.91
CA ALA A 41 11.99 5.62 -8.72
C ALA A 41 11.82 6.56 -9.94
N ASP A 42 11.98 6.01 -11.14
CA ASP A 42 12.04 6.77 -12.40
C ASP A 42 10.79 6.64 -13.29
N PHE A 43 9.75 5.92 -12.84
CA PHE A 43 8.55 5.65 -13.61
C PHE A 43 7.32 6.39 -13.04
N ASP A 44 6.68 7.21 -13.88
CA ASP A 44 5.40 7.86 -13.56
C ASP A 44 4.22 6.93 -13.88
N PRO A 45 3.31 6.64 -12.93
CA PRO A 45 2.15 5.78 -13.17
C PRO A 45 1.16 6.41 -14.16
N SER A 46 0.36 5.55 -14.83
CA SER A 46 -0.75 5.98 -15.68
C SER A 46 -2.08 5.67 -15.01
N ASP A 47 -2.92 6.68 -14.83
CA ASP A 47 -4.25 6.59 -14.19
C ASP A 47 -4.31 5.69 -12.94
N PRO A 48 -3.50 5.95 -11.89
CA PRO A 48 -3.52 5.13 -10.71
C PRO A 48 -4.78 5.36 -9.87
N GLN A 49 -5.35 4.27 -9.35
CA GLN A 49 -6.48 4.28 -8.44
C GLN A 49 -6.03 3.82 -7.05
N VAL A 50 -6.09 4.72 -6.08
CA VAL A 50 -5.65 4.49 -4.69
C VAL A 50 -6.86 4.55 -3.76
N GLN A 51 -7.01 3.53 -2.94
CA GLN A 51 -7.99 3.47 -1.86
C GLN A 51 -7.31 3.79 -0.54
N VAL A 52 -7.97 4.61 0.29
CA VAL A 52 -7.49 5.02 1.60
C VAL A 52 -8.46 4.53 2.66
N PHE A 53 -7.97 3.74 3.61
CA PHE A 53 -8.73 3.30 4.77
C PHE A 53 -8.29 4.08 6.00
N LEU A 54 -9.25 4.73 6.65
CA LEU A 54 -9.07 5.39 7.93
C LEU A 54 -9.63 4.49 9.02
N ARG A 55 -8.78 4.06 9.95
CA ARG A 55 -9.16 3.18 11.07
C ARG A 55 -9.01 3.97 12.37
N ASN A 56 -10.08 3.97 13.17
CA ASN A 56 -10.03 4.47 14.54
C ASN A 56 -9.69 3.29 15.45
N GLU A 57 -8.56 3.35 16.14
CA GLU A 57 -8.22 2.38 17.17
C GLU A 57 -8.90 2.80 18.47
N GLU A 58 -10.20 2.51 18.58
CA GLU A 58 -10.99 2.80 19.79
C GLU A 58 -10.57 1.92 20.99
N GLU A 59 -9.88 0.80 20.73
CA GLU A 59 -9.46 -0.18 21.75
C GLU A 59 -7.99 -0.06 22.19
N ALA A 60 -7.22 0.84 21.60
CA ALA A 60 -5.82 1.02 22.00
C ALA A 60 -5.75 1.76 23.34
N GLU A 61 -5.26 1.10 24.39
CA GLU A 61 -4.86 1.72 25.68
C GLU A 61 -3.83 2.87 25.50
N ASN A 62 -3.27 3.01 24.29
CA ASN A 62 -2.37 4.07 23.87
C ASN A 62 -3.14 5.28 23.32
N VAL A 63 -3.76 6.02 24.23
CA VAL A 63 -4.42 7.26 23.91
C VAL A 63 -3.42 8.41 24.06
N ALA A 64 -2.93 8.97 22.95
CA ALA A 64 -2.20 10.23 23.00
C ALA A 64 -3.19 11.35 23.32
N ASP A 65 -3.06 11.97 24.50
CA ASP A 65 -3.87 13.12 24.95
C ASP A 65 -5.40 12.90 24.95
N GLY A 66 -5.89 11.67 25.15
CA GLY A 66 -7.33 11.39 25.23
C GLY A 66 -8.04 11.27 23.87
N ARG A 67 -7.32 11.21 22.73
CA ARG A 67 -7.89 10.99 21.40
C ARG A 67 -7.57 9.59 20.85
N PRO A 68 -8.53 8.93 20.17
CA PRO A 68 -8.28 7.63 19.52
C PRO A 68 -7.15 7.77 18.49
N LEU A 69 -6.30 6.75 18.40
CA LEU A 69 -5.28 6.69 17.37
C LEU A 69 -5.98 6.53 16.01
N LEU A 70 -5.69 7.45 15.08
CA LEU A 70 -6.16 7.35 13.70
C LEU A 70 -5.04 6.73 12.87
N THR A 71 -5.24 5.52 12.36
CA THR A 71 -4.32 4.88 11.43
C THR A 71 -4.86 4.98 10.01
N THR A 72 -3.93 5.12 9.04
CA THR A 72 -4.25 5.25 7.62
C THR A 72 -3.55 4.14 6.85
N GLU A 73 -4.29 3.43 6.01
CA GLU A 73 -3.77 2.40 5.11
C GLU A 73 -4.05 2.81 3.67
N TYR A 74 -3.05 2.64 2.82
CA TYR A 74 -3.09 3.04 1.41
C TYR A 74 -2.91 1.81 0.52
N ASP A 75 -3.89 1.56 -0.34
CA ASP A 75 -3.87 0.46 -1.31
C ASP A 75 -4.01 0.99 -2.74
N VAL A 76 -3.05 0.70 -3.60
CA VAL A 76 -3.22 0.88 -5.04
C VAL A 76 -3.99 -0.32 -5.56
N PHE A 77 -5.21 -0.13 -6.07
CA PHE A 77 -6.03 -1.26 -6.55
C PHE A 77 -6.15 -1.32 -8.08
N ALA A 78 -5.81 -0.25 -8.80
CA ALA A 78 -5.72 -0.24 -10.26
C ALA A 78 -4.71 0.79 -10.77
N CYS A 79 -4.19 0.57 -11.98
CA CYS A 79 -3.29 1.48 -12.70
C CYS A 79 -3.21 1.00 -14.16
N ASP A 80 -3.34 1.90 -15.15
CA ASP A 80 -3.24 1.56 -16.58
C ASP A 80 -1.84 1.06 -16.96
N ALA A 81 -0.82 1.46 -16.21
CA ALA A 81 0.55 0.98 -16.37
C ALA A 81 0.80 -0.37 -15.66
N PHE A 82 -0.21 -0.99 -15.06
CA PHE A 82 -0.04 -2.27 -14.38
C PHE A 82 0.41 -3.36 -15.37
N ALA A 83 1.56 -3.95 -15.07
CA ALA A 83 2.10 -5.06 -15.84
C ALA A 83 2.35 -6.23 -14.90
N LEU A 84 1.63 -7.33 -15.09
CA LEU A 84 1.66 -8.48 -14.18
C LEU A 84 3.04 -9.14 -14.15
N ASP A 85 3.60 -9.25 -12.95
CA ASP A 85 4.73 -10.09 -12.57
C ASP A 85 4.49 -10.60 -11.14
N LYS A 86 3.89 -11.80 -11.06
CA LYS A 86 3.36 -12.36 -9.82
C LYS A 86 4.44 -12.45 -8.75
N GLY A 87 4.16 -11.89 -7.57
CA GLY A 87 5.06 -11.93 -6.42
C GLY A 87 6.40 -11.22 -6.63
N ARG A 88 6.50 -10.26 -7.56
CA ARG A 88 7.76 -9.53 -7.79
C ARG A 88 8.27 -8.88 -6.52
N TRP A 89 7.41 -8.24 -5.75
CA TRP A 89 7.78 -7.62 -4.48
C TRP A 89 8.39 -8.63 -3.50
N LEU A 90 7.74 -9.79 -3.29
CA LEU A 90 8.24 -10.86 -2.43
C LEU A 90 9.61 -11.40 -2.89
N ARG A 91 9.87 -11.43 -4.20
CA ARG A 91 11.19 -11.83 -4.72
C ARG A 91 12.27 -10.78 -4.51
N LEU A 92 11.90 -9.51 -4.38
CA LEU A 92 12.82 -8.40 -4.09
C LEU A 92 13.08 -8.24 -2.59
N VAL A 93 12.13 -8.67 -1.74
CA VAL A 93 12.24 -8.62 -0.28
C VAL A 93 12.05 -10.01 0.32
N PRO A 94 13.01 -10.94 0.12
CA PRO A 94 12.86 -12.34 0.55
C PRO A 94 12.73 -12.50 2.07
N ASP A 95 13.21 -11.53 2.84
CA ASP A 95 13.18 -11.53 4.31
C ASP A 95 12.02 -10.69 4.89
N ALA A 96 11.13 -10.14 4.06
CA ALA A 96 9.96 -9.44 4.57
C ALA A 96 9.01 -10.42 5.27
N GLU A 97 8.76 -10.21 6.55
CA GLU A 97 7.63 -10.85 7.23
C GLU A 97 6.33 -10.35 6.59
N TYR A 98 5.76 -11.14 5.69
CA TYR A 98 4.46 -10.85 5.10
C TYR A 98 3.37 -11.10 6.17
N ALA A 99 2.88 -10.03 6.78
CA ALA A 99 1.65 -10.05 7.58
C ALA A 99 0.50 -9.51 6.71
N PRO A 100 -0.36 -10.36 6.13
CA PRO A 100 -1.55 -9.87 5.44
C PRO A 100 -2.47 -9.15 6.43
N THR A 101 -2.90 -7.93 6.09
CA THR A 101 -3.93 -7.16 6.81
C THR A 101 -5.35 -7.57 6.43
#